data_AF-A0A3D4S6H1-F1
#
_entry.id   AF-A0A3D4S6H1-F1
#
_cell.length_a   1.000
_cell.length_b   1.000
_cell.length_c   1.000
_cell.angle_alpha   90.00
_cell.angle_beta   90.00
_cell.angle_gamma   90.00
#
_symmetry.space_group_name_H-M   'P 1'
#
loop_
_entity.id
_entity.type
_entity.pdbx_description
1 polymer ?
#
loop_
_entity_poly.entity_id
_entity_poly.type
_entity_poly.pdbx_seq_one_letter_code
_entity_poly.pdbx_strand_id
1 'polypeptide(L)'
;MDGDCRRRRKMLKEITVKGLFGRFDYRVRLRGEGVTVLTGPNGFGKSTLFSLVEAVANGNRGALFSMPGRELSLEFNGGERFDFVKAANGGYTENGEEVSPRGELTAAEKRAAKLLGAVRRAGGDGLSSAVRGGEEKIREYANKLRSIPDAAGRAYNAGGSDRARAELLRDLLSDKLAFKTATIGSGGLEFTDDDGEKLDFLALSAGEIRLTEFYADLLFGTPDGALLLIDEPEVSMHIAWQFTLVDDVKEICRALGGASAIIATHSPQILGGHRDLQVDLGEQYGE
;
A
#
# COMPACT_ATOMS: atom_id res chain seq x y z
N MET A 1 0.86 37.97 -13.21
CA MET A 1 2.10 37.17 -13.26
C MET A 1 2.08 36.26 -12.05
N ASP A 2 1.22 35.24 -12.09
CA ASP A 2 1.07 34.29 -10.99
C ASP A 2 1.77 33.01 -11.39
N GLY A 3 3.07 32.98 -11.10
CA GLY A 3 3.86 31.76 -11.18
C GLY A 3 3.45 30.83 -10.04
N ASP A 4 2.33 30.13 -10.20
CA ASP A 4 2.03 28.93 -9.40
C ASP A 4 2.98 27.81 -9.85
N CYS A 5 4.25 27.95 -9.46
CA CYS A 5 5.24 26.89 -9.53
C CYS A 5 4.94 25.92 -8.38
N ARG A 6 3.81 25.21 -8.46
CA ARG A 6 3.68 23.93 -7.75
C ARG A 6 4.82 23.08 -8.27
N ARG A 7 5.88 22.94 -7.48
CA ARG A 7 6.91 21.92 -7.69
C ARG A 7 6.17 20.61 -7.91
N ARG A 8 6.06 20.16 -9.17
CA ARG A 8 5.50 18.84 -9.49
C ARG A 8 6.27 17.85 -8.63
N ARG A 9 5.56 17.22 -7.71
CA ARG A 9 6.15 16.26 -6.80
C ARG A 9 6.85 15.19 -7.63
N LYS A 10 8.14 14.97 -7.38
CA LYS A 10 8.88 13.90 -8.07
C LYS A 10 8.35 12.59 -7.55
N MET A 11 7.54 11.92 -8.36
CA MET A 11 6.93 10.64 -8.05
C MET A 11 7.70 9.52 -8.74
N LEU A 12 7.67 8.34 -8.12
CA LEU A 12 8.16 7.12 -8.74
C LEU A 12 7.41 6.88 -10.05
N LYS A 13 8.15 6.60 -11.11
CA LYS A 13 7.65 6.43 -12.47
C LYS A 13 7.76 4.98 -12.91
N GLU A 14 8.89 4.36 -12.63
CA GLU A 14 9.17 2.99 -13.06
C GLU A 14 10.01 2.26 -12.01
N ILE A 15 9.67 1.00 -11.78
CA ILE A 15 10.47 0.04 -11.02
C ILE A 15 10.93 -1.02 -12.00
N THR A 16 12.24 -1.16 -12.18
CA THR A 16 12.83 -2.28 -12.93
C THR A 16 13.52 -3.22 -11.97
N VAL A 17 13.32 -4.53 -12.13
CA VAL A 17 14.09 -5.54 -11.40
C VAL A 17 14.57 -6.57 -12.41
N LYS A 18 15.86 -6.94 -12.36
CA LYS A 18 16.42 -8.00 -13.20
C LYS A 18 16.90 -9.18 -12.39
N GLY A 19 16.71 -10.38 -12.91
CA GLY A 19 17.13 -11.65 -12.35
C GLY A 19 16.46 -11.97 -11.03
N LEU A 20 15.23 -11.48 -10.79
CA LEU A 20 14.48 -11.79 -9.58
C LEU A 20 14.26 -13.31 -9.50
N PHE A 21 14.70 -13.91 -8.39
CA PHE A 21 14.75 -15.36 -8.20
C PHE A 21 15.55 -16.12 -9.28
N GLY A 22 16.45 -15.43 -9.97
CA GLY A 22 17.22 -15.95 -11.10
C GLY A 22 16.38 -16.22 -12.35
N ARG A 23 15.15 -15.70 -12.45
CA ARG A 23 14.20 -16.05 -13.51
C ARG A 23 13.48 -14.87 -14.15
N PHE A 24 13.18 -13.82 -13.37
CA PHE A 24 12.27 -12.76 -13.83
C PHE A 24 13.01 -11.43 -14.02
N ASP A 25 12.78 -10.82 -15.18
CA ASP A 25 13.13 -9.44 -15.46
C ASP A 25 11.81 -8.66 -15.61
N TYR A 26 11.56 -7.71 -14.72
CA TYR A 26 10.33 -6.93 -14.70
C TYR A 26 10.60 -5.45 -14.91
N ARG A 27 9.69 -4.81 -15.63
CA ARG A 27 9.56 -3.37 -15.78
C ARG A 27 8.14 -2.95 -15.42
N VAL A 28 7.97 -2.42 -14.22
CA VAL A 28 6.69 -1.93 -13.70
C VAL A 28 6.60 -0.43 -13.88
N ARG A 29 5.85 0.01 -14.90
CA ARG A 29 5.55 1.41 -15.14
C ARG A 29 4.34 1.83 -14.32
N LEU A 30 4.54 2.76 -13.40
CA LEU A 30 3.47 3.31 -12.60
C LEU A 30 2.56 4.17 -13.48
N ARG A 31 1.25 4.07 -13.22
CA ARG A 31 0.19 4.68 -14.00
C ARG A 31 -0.17 6.05 -13.42
N GLY A 32 -0.42 7.02 -14.31
CA GLY A 32 -0.53 8.44 -13.95
C GLY A 32 -1.75 8.82 -13.12
N GLU A 33 -2.74 7.94 -12.99
CA GLU A 33 -3.95 8.18 -12.19
C GLU A 33 -3.76 7.94 -10.68
N GLY A 34 -2.51 7.77 -10.23
CA GLY A 34 -2.19 7.57 -8.82
C GLY A 34 -2.42 6.13 -8.34
N VAL A 35 -3.02 5.24 -9.12
CA VAL A 35 -3.16 3.82 -8.79
C VAL A 35 -2.60 2.95 -9.92
N THR A 36 -1.82 1.94 -9.57
CA THR A 36 -1.32 0.91 -10.50
C THR A 36 -1.70 -0.46 -9.96
N VAL A 37 -2.19 -1.36 -10.80
CA VAL A 37 -2.56 -2.72 -10.39
C VAL A 37 -1.58 -3.72 -10.98
N LEU A 38 -0.77 -4.31 -10.11
CA LEU A 38 0.18 -5.35 -10.42
C LEU A 38 -0.48 -6.73 -10.32
N THR A 39 -0.73 -7.36 -11.46
CA THR A 39 -1.31 -8.70 -11.52
C THR A 39 -0.25 -9.76 -11.78
N GLY A 40 -0.49 -10.95 -11.28
CA GLY A 40 0.28 -12.13 -11.65
C GLY A 40 0.02 -13.30 -10.72
N PRO A 41 0.35 -14.53 -11.11
CA PRO A 41 0.15 -15.71 -10.26
C PRO A 41 0.98 -15.66 -8.96
N ASN A 42 0.68 -16.59 -8.05
CA ASN A 42 1.49 -16.77 -6.85
C ASN A 42 2.92 -17.19 -7.21
N GLY A 43 3.90 -16.65 -6.49
CA GLY A 43 5.32 -16.91 -6.76
C GLY A 43 5.97 -16.01 -7.81
N PHE A 44 5.23 -15.10 -8.46
CA PHE A 44 5.79 -14.15 -9.44
C PHE A 44 6.52 -12.96 -8.79
N GLY A 45 6.58 -12.88 -7.45
CA GLY A 45 7.40 -11.90 -6.75
C GLY A 45 6.75 -10.54 -6.47
N LYS A 46 5.43 -10.39 -6.59
CA LYS A 46 4.70 -9.14 -6.28
C LYS A 46 5.04 -8.59 -4.88
N SER A 47 4.87 -9.40 -3.84
CA SER A 47 5.23 -9.07 -2.45
C SER A 47 6.72 -8.78 -2.26
N THR A 48 7.59 -9.37 -3.08
CA THR A 48 9.04 -9.15 -3.06
C THR A 48 9.41 -7.82 -3.70
N LEU A 49 8.75 -7.42 -4.78
CA LEU A 49 8.89 -6.09 -5.36
C LEU A 49 8.55 -5.02 -4.33
N PHE A 50 7.48 -5.21 -3.56
CA PHE A 50 7.14 -4.30 -2.45
C PHE A 50 8.25 -4.24 -1.41
N SER A 51 8.76 -5.38 -0.95
CA SER A 51 9.85 -5.42 0.03
C SER A 51 11.12 -4.73 -0.46
N LEU A 52 11.41 -4.76 -1.77
CA LEU A 52 12.54 -4.04 -2.36
C LEU A 52 12.32 -2.52 -2.34
N VAL A 53 11.13 -2.06 -2.70
CA VAL A 53 10.77 -0.62 -2.63
C VAL A 53 10.82 -0.13 -1.18
N GLU A 54 10.27 -0.90 -0.24
CA GLU A 54 10.35 -0.61 1.20
C GLU A 54 11.79 -0.58 1.69
N ALA A 55 12.65 -1.49 1.21
CA ALA A 55 14.05 -1.52 1.59
C ALA A 55 14.78 -0.23 1.18
N VAL A 56 14.55 0.28 -0.03
CA VAL A 56 15.12 1.56 -0.46
C VAL A 56 14.55 2.72 0.35
N ALA A 57 13.22 2.78 0.53
CA ALA A 57 12.56 3.86 1.27
C ALA A 57 13.05 3.98 2.72
N ASN A 58 13.27 2.85 3.37
CA ASN A 58 13.72 2.78 4.76
C ASN A 58 15.25 2.79 4.90
N GLY A 59 16.00 2.84 3.80
CA GLY A 59 17.45 2.69 3.82
C GLY A 59 17.91 1.35 4.42
N ASN A 60 17.12 0.30 4.26
CA ASN A 60 17.46 -1.04 4.76
C ASN A 60 18.46 -1.71 3.81
N ARG A 61 19.73 -1.36 3.99
CA ARG A 61 20.84 -2.00 3.28
C ARG A 61 20.82 -3.51 3.38
N GLY A 62 20.63 -4.09 4.57
CA GLY A 62 20.64 -5.54 4.75
C GLY A 62 19.68 -6.26 3.79
N ALA A 63 18.50 -5.70 3.56
CA ALA A 63 17.54 -6.22 2.59
C ALA A 63 17.99 -6.03 1.13
N LEU A 64 18.64 -4.90 0.78
CA LEU A 64 19.23 -4.68 -0.55
C LEU A 64 20.41 -5.62 -0.83
N PHE A 65 21.29 -5.87 0.15
CA PHE A 65 22.39 -6.84 0.00
C PHE A 65 21.86 -8.27 -0.21
N SER A 66 20.80 -8.63 0.50
CA SER A 66 20.15 -9.94 0.37
C SER A 66 19.10 -10.00 -0.75
N MET A 67 18.97 -8.96 -1.59
CA MET A 67 17.89 -8.87 -2.57
C MET A 67 17.83 -10.10 -3.49
N PRO A 68 16.67 -10.71 -3.75
CA PRO A 68 16.61 -11.93 -4.56
C PRO A 68 16.85 -11.70 -6.07
N GLY A 69 17.11 -10.46 -6.50
CA GLY A 69 17.46 -10.09 -7.88
C GLY A 69 18.93 -9.74 -8.07
N ARG A 70 19.33 -9.54 -9.34
CA ARG A 70 20.65 -9.02 -9.74
C ARG A 70 20.68 -7.50 -9.77
N GLU A 71 19.57 -6.85 -10.09
CA GLU A 71 19.48 -5.39 -10.25
C GLU A 71 18.08 -4.91 -9.83
N LEU A 72 18.03 -3.78 -9.13
CA LEU A 72 16.84 -2.98 -8.89
C LEU A 72 17.12 -1.56 -9.41
N SER A 73 16.22 -1.02 -10.23
CA SER A 73 16.28 0.35 -10.70
C SER A 73 15.00 1.08 -10.36
N LEU A 74 15.12 2.29 -9.82
CA LEU A 74 14.00 3.18 -9.56
C LEU A 74 14.15 4.45 -10.40
N GLU A 75 13.20 4.70 -11.29
CA GLU A 75 13.13 5.92 -12.10
C GLU A 75 12.02 6.85 -11.58
N PHE A 76 12.31 8.14 -11.49
CA PHE A 76 11.38 9.17 -11.05
C PHE A 76 11.01 10.10 -12.20
N ASN A 77 9.82 10.70 -12.14
CA ASN A 77 9.33 11.64 -13.18
C ASN A 77 10.22 12.88 -13.38
N GLY A 78 11.17 13.14 -12.47
CA GLY A 78 12.17 14.20 -12.60
C GLY A 78 13.41 13.83 -13.44
N GLY A 79 13.45 12.61 -13.98
CA GLY A 79 14.59 12.07 -14.75
C GLY A 79 15.66 11.40 -13.87
N GLU A 80 15.57 11.51 -12.54
CA GLU A 80 16.47 10.76 -11.66
C GLU A 80 16.23 9.26 -11.76
N ARG A 81 17.33 8.52 -11.85
CA ARG A 81 17.37 7.07 -11.82
C ARG A 81 18.41 6.62 -10.81
N PHE A 82 18.07 5.59 -10.05
CA PHE A 82 18.95 4.96 -9.07
C PHE A 82 19.03 3.47 -9.37
N ASP A 83 20.23 2.98 -9.67
CA ASP A 83 20.48 1.58 -9.98
C ASP A 83 21.24 0.92 -8.82
N PHE A 84 20.65 -0.12 -8.26
CA PHE A 84 21.21 -0.97 -7.21
C PHE A 84 21.53 -2.33 -7.83
N VAL A 85 22.80 -2.65 -8.06
CA VAL A 85 23.22 -3.86 -8.79
C VAL A 85 24.06 -4.75 -7.88
N LYS A 86 23.73 -6.03 -7.73
CA LYS A 86 24.55 -6.97 -6.93
C LYS A 86 25.96 -7.10 -7.50
N ALA A 87 26.95 -6.91 -6.64
CA ALA A 87 28.36 -7.13 -6.92
C ALA A 87 28.75 -8.59 -6.64
N ALA A 88 29.77 -9.08 -7.35
CA ALA A 88 30.23 -10.47 -7.27
C ALA A 88 30.78 -10.86 -5.89
N ASN A 89 31.23 -9.88 -5.09
CA ASN A 89 31.78 -10.08 -3.74
C ASN A 89 30.70 -10.10 -2.64
N GLY A 90 29.41 -10.15 -3.03
CA GLY A 90 28.28 -10.13 -2.10
C GLY A 90 27.82 -8.71 -1.72
N GLY A 91 28.47 -7.68 -2.25
CA GLY A 91 28.02 -6.29 -2.15
C GLY A 91 26.99 -5.88 -3.20
N TYR A 92 26.77 -4.58 -3.34
CA TYR A 92 26.07 -4.03 -4.49
C TYR A 92 26.77 -2.75 -4.97
N THR A 93 26.68 -2.44 -6.25
CA THR A 93 27.11 -1.16 -6.82
C THR A 93 25.91 -0.24 -6.98
N GLU A 94 26.07 1.01 -6.58
CA GLU A 94 25.09 2.07 -6.78
C GLU A 94 25.57 2.99 -7.91
N ASN A 95 24.81 3.10 -8.99
CA ASN A 95 25.21 3.90 -10.17
C ASN A 95 26.65 3.62 -10.66
N GLY A 96 27.12 2.38 -10.48
CA GLY A 96 28.47 1.93 -10.86
C GLY A 96 29.54 2.07 -9.78
N GLU A 97 29.24 2.65 -8.62
CA GLU A 97 30.17 2.77 -7.49
C GLU A 97 29.93 1.67 -6.45
N GLU A 98 30.99 1.06 -5.93
CA GLU A 98 30.88 -0.05 -4.98
C GLU A 98 30.45 0.42 -3.59
N VAL A 99 29.43 -0.23 -3.03
CA VAL A 99 28.87 0.11 -1.72
C VAL A 99 29.36 -0.84 -0.63
N SER A 100 29.93 -0.27 0.44
CA SER A 100 30.32 -1.04 1.62
C SER A 100 29.09 -1.60 2.37
N PRO A 101 29.08 -2.88 2.76
CA PRO A 101 28.03 -3.49 3.57
C PRO A 101 27.91 -2.91 4.97
N ARG A 102 29.00 -2.33 5.50
CA ARG A 102 29.06 -1.75 6.83
C ARG A 102 29.42 -0.27 6.67
N GLY A 103 28.46 0.60 6.92
CA GLY A 103 28.64 2.05 6.81
C GLY A 103 27.32 2.80 6.71
N GLU A 104 27.40 4.13 6.73
CA GLU A 104 26.25 5.00 6.47
C GLU A 104 25.73 4.84 5.05
N LEU A 105 24.44 5.14 4.87
CA LEU A 105 23.82 5.26 3.56
C LEU A 105 24.60 6.26 2.68
N THR A 106 24.79 5.91 1.42
CA THR A 106 25.39 6.78 0.40
C THR A 106 24.50 8.00 0.16
N ALA A 107 25.04 9.00 -0.53
CA ALA A 107 24.26 10.16 -0.93
C ALA A 107 23.09 9.78 -1.86
N ALA A 108 23.28 8.78 -2.74
CA ALA A 108 22.25 8.33 -3.65
C ALA A 108 21.17 7.46 -2.96
N GLU A 109 21.51 6.61 -1.99
CA GLU A 109 20.53 5.88 -1.16
C GLU A 109 19.66 6.88 -0.39
N LYS A 110 20.29 7.83 0.30
CA LYS A 110 19.60 8.91 1.03
C LYS A 110 18.71 9.71 0.07
N ARG A 111 19.16 9.94 -1.17
CA ARG A 111 18.39 10.69 -2.19
C ARG A 111 17.21 9.88 -2.72
N ALA A 112 17.39 8.60 -3.02
CA ALA A 112 16.34 7.69 -3.49
C ALA A 112 15.25 7.52 -2.42
N ALA A 113 15.64 7.27 -1.17
CA ALA A 113 14.72 7.20 -0.03
C ALA A 113 13.93 8.50 0.13
N LYS A 114 14.61 9.65 0.04
CA LYS A 114 13.95 10.97 0.11
C LYS A 114 12.98 11.22 -1.05
N LEU A 115 13.27 10.71 -2.24
CA LEU A 115 12.39 10.87 -3.41
C LEU A 115 11.18 9.92 -3.35
N LEU A 116 11.35 8.70 -2.82
CA LEU A 116 10.23 7.81 -2.51
C LEU A 116 9.32 8.43 -1.44
N GLY A 117 9.91 9.08 -0.44
CA GLY A 117 9.18 9.64 0.69
C GLY A 117 8.65 8.53 1.61
N ALA A 118 7.49 8.78 2.23
CA ALA A 118 6.84 7.77 3.04
C ALA A 118 6.32 6.62 2.16
N VAL A 119 6.70 5.39 2.48
CA VAL A 119 6.16 4.17 1.88
C VAL A 119 5.42 3.40 2.97
N ARG A 120 4.17 3.02 2.69
CA ARG A 120 3.34 2.24 3.61
C ARG A 120 2.77 1.03 2.89
N ARG A 121 3.16 -0.15 3.35
CA ARG A 121 2.56 -1.40 2.88
C ARG A 121 1.35 -1.77 3.72
N ALA A 122 0.23 -2.04 3.07
CA ALA A 122 -1.04 -2.43 3.68
C ALA A 122 -1.58 -3.71 3.04
N GLY A 123 -2.58 -4.32 3.65
CA GLY A 123 -3.08 -5.63 3.24
C GLY A 123 -2.27 -6.80 3.82
N GLY A 124 -2.64 -8.02 3.42
CA GLY A 124 -1.97 -9.25 3.82
C GLY A 124 -2.55 -9.96 5.06
N ASP A 125 -1.71 -10.82 5.64
CA ASP A 125 -2.10 -11.93 6.52
C ASP A 125 -2.20 -11.55 8.01
N GLY A 126 -2.63 -10.32 8.33
CA GLY A 126 -2.58 -9.76 9.70
C GLY A 126 -3.15 -10.69 10.78
N LEU A 127 -4.29 -11.34 10.49
CA LEU A 127 -4.89 -12.32 11.38
C LEU A 127 -4.04 -13.59 11.49
N SER A 128 -3.61 -14.21 10.38
CA SER A 128 -2.83 -15.45 10.50
C SER A 128 -1.42 -15.21 11.03
N SER A 129 -0.85 -14.03 10.82
CA SER A 129 0.39 -13.61 11.47
C SER A 129 0.23 -13.51 12.98
N ALA A 130 -0.92 -12.97 13.45
CA ALA A 130 -1.24 -12.94 14.87
C ALA A 130 -1.41 -14.36 15.44
N VAL A 131 -2.12 -15.24 14.74
CA VAL A 131 -2.30 -16.64 15.13
C VAL A 131 -0.96 -17.38 15.25
N ARG A 132 -0.06 -17.21 14.28
CA ARG A 132 1.30 -17.81 14.32
C ARG A 132 2.15 -17.23 15.43
N GLY A 133 1.91 -15.97 15.81
CA GLY A 133 2.60 -15.26 16.87
C GLY A 133 2.14 -15.61 18.29
N GLY A 134 1.14 -16.49 18.43
CA GLY A 134 0.63 -16.95 19.72
C GLY A 134 -0.34 -15.98 20.39
N GLU A 135 -0.73 -16.31 21.63
CA GLU A 135 -1.82 -15.62 22.35
C GLU A 135 -1.63 -14.12 22.53
N GLU A 136 -0.39 -13.67 22.76
CA GLU A 136 -0.07 -12.25 22.91
C GLU A 136 -0.38 -11.47 21.64
N LYS A 137 0.07 -11.97 20.48
CA LYS A 137 -0.17 -11.33 19.18
C LYS A 137 -1.65 -11.35 18.79
N ILE A 138 -2.37 -12.41 19.13
CA ILE A 138 -3.83 -12.47 18.97
C ILE A 138 -4.52 -11.39 19.81
N ARG A 139 -4.08 -11.19 21.06
CA ARG A 139 -4.62 -10.17 21.95
C ARG A 139 -4.33 -8.75 21.43
N GLU A 140 -3.11 -8.50 20.96
CA GLU A 140 -2.74 -7.24 20.31
C GLU A 140 -3.64 -6.94 19.10
N TYR A 141 -3.86 -7.95 18.23
CA TYR A 141 -4.73 -7.82 17.07
C TYR A 141 -6.19 -7.52 17.47
N ALA A 142 -6.73 -8.25 18.45
CA ALA A 142 -8.08 -8.00 18.96
C ALA A 142 -8.23 -6.59 19.55
N ASN A 143 -7.23 -6.09 20.27
CA ASN A 143 -7.22 -4.73 20.81
C ASN A 143 -7.14 -3.68 19.70
N LYS A 144 -6.33 -3.92 18.66
CA LYS A 144 -6.27 -3.06 17.47
C LYS A 144 -7.66 -2.93 16.85
N LEU A 145 -8.35 -4.06 16.61
CA LEU A 145 -9.69 -4.07 16.03
C LEU A 145 -10.69 -3.26 16.88
N ARG A 146 -10.73 -3.52 18.19
CA ARG A 146 -11.62 -2.79 19.12
C ARG A 146 -11.38 -1.28 19.15
N SER A 147 -10.17 -0.84 18.82
CA SER A 147 -9.82 0.59 18.82
C SER A 147 -10.20 1.36 17.56
N ILE A 148 -10.62 0.66 16.49
CA ILE A 148 -10.93 1.29 15.19
C ILE A 148 -12.06 2.33 15.31
N PRO A 149 -13.21 2.04 15.95
CA PRO A 149 -14.28 3.02 16.09
C PRO A 149 -13.85 4.31 16.79
N ASP A 150 -13.09 4.16 17.88
CA ASP A 150 -12.56 5.31 18.64
C ASP A 150 -11.51 6.08 17.84
N ALA A 151 -10.68 5.39 17.06
CA ALA A 151 -9.68 6.03 16.20
C ALA A 151 -10.35 6.91 15.14
N ALA A 152 -11.42 6.42 14.51
CA ALA A 152 -12.23 7.21 13.58
C ALA A 152 -12.87 8.42 14.29
N GLY A 153 -13.37 8.25 15.52
CA GLY A 153 -13.90 9.34 16.32
C GLY A 153 -12.86 10.41 16.65
N ARG A 154 -11.65 10.01 17.04
CA ARG A 154 -10.53 10.94 17.25
C ARG A 154 -10.19 11.73 15.98
N ALA A 155 -10.13 11.06 14.83
CA ALA A 155 -9.89 11.71 13.55
C ALA A 155 -11.02 12.71 13.18
N TYR A 156 -12.27 12.33 13.40
CA TYR A 156 -13.43 13.20 13.22
C TYR A 156 -13.35 14.47 14.09
N ASN A 157 -12.99 14.31 15.36
CA ASN A 157 -12.87 15.41 16.32
C ASN A 157 -11.64 16.31 16.05
N ALA A 158 -10.57 15.77 15.47
CA ALA A 158 -9.37 16.55 15.12
C ALA A 158 -9.65 17.60 14.03
N GLY A 159 -10.66 17.38 13.18
CA GLY A 159 -11.04 18.32 12.12
C GLY A 159 -10.13 18.24 10.89
N GLY A 160 -10.28 19.21 9.98
CA GLY A 160 -9.45 19.33 8.79
C GLY A 160 -9.42 18.06 7.92
N SER A 161 -8.22 17.64 7.50
CA SER A 161 -8.01 16.43 6.70
C SER A 161 -8.37 15.15 7.45
N ASP A 162 -8.16 15.09 8.77
CA ASP A 162 -8.46 13.89 9.56
C ASP A 162 -9.97 13.63 9.63
N ARG A 163 -10.76 14.70 9.77
CA ARG A 163 -12.23 14.59 9.71
C ARG A 163 -12.70 14.16 8.33
N ALA A 164 -12.14 14.73 7.26
CA ALA A 164 -12.49 14.32 5.90
C ALA A 164 -12.19 12.83 5.66
N ARG A 165 -11.09 12.30 6.21
CA ARG A 165 -10.78 10.86 6.15
C ARG A 165 -11.77 10.01 6.96
N ALA A 166 -12.21 10.47 8.13
CA ALA A 166 -13.21 9.77 8.92
C ALA A 166 -14.59 9.75 8.25
N GLU A 167 -14.98 10.85 7.61
CA GLU A 167 -16.20 10.95 6.80
C GLU A 167 -16.13 10.06 5.56
N LEU A 168 -14.97 10.02 4.88
CA LEU A 168 -14.75 9.10 3.76
C LEU A 168 -14.83 7.63 4.19
N LEU A 169 -14.27 7.26 5.36
CA LEU A 169 -14.41 5.91 5.89
C LEU A 169 -15.89 5.55 6.07
N ARG A 170 -16.69 6.45 6.65
CA ARG A 170 -18.15 6.24 6.78
C ARG A 170 -18.81 6.03 5.43
N ASP A 171 -18.47 6.84 4.43
CA ASP A 171 -19.07 6.75 3.09
C ASP A 171 -18.74 5.44 2.38
N LEU A 172 -17.46 5.05 2.38
CA LEU A 172 -17.02 3.77 1.84
C LEU A 172 -17.70 2.59 2.52
N LEU A 173 -17.90 2.63 3.84
CA LEU A 173 -18.60 1.57 4.55
C LEU A 173 -20.10 1.55 4.23
N SER A 174 -20.75 2.70 4.20
CA SER A 174 -22.19 2.79 3.92
C SER A 174 -22.56 2.32 2.51
N ASP A 175 -21.64 2.48 1.55
CA ASP A 175 -21.80 1.95 0.18
C ASP A 175 -21.70 0.41 0.13
N LYS A 176 -20.87 -0.20 0.99
CA LYS A 176 -20.50 -1.61 0.88
C LYS A 176 -21.30 -2.53 1.80
N LEU A 177 -21.73 -2.04 2.97
CA LEU A 177 -22.43 -2.82 3.99
C LEU A 177 -23.93 -2.86 3.67
N ALA A 178 -24.44 -4.04 3.33
CA ALA A 178 -25.87 -4.23 3.11
C ALA A 178 -26.63 -4.30 4.45
N PHE A 179 -27.80 -3.66 4.49
CA PHE A 179 -28.74 -3.69 5.63
C PHE A 179 -28.18 -3.08 6.93
N LYS A 180 -27.13 -2.26 6.80
CA LYS A 180 -26.46 -1.60 7.91
C LYS A 180 -26.03 -0.21 7.49
N THR A 181 -26.15 0.73 8.39
CA THR A 181 -25.70 2.11 8.17
C THR A 181 -24.52 2.42 9.07
N ALA A 182 -23.43 2.89 8.47
CA ALA A 182 -22.30 3.43 9.22
C ALA A 182 -22.52 4.93 9.47
N THR A 183 -22.29 5.38 10.70
CA THR A 183 -22.34 6.80 11.06
C THR A 183 -21.05 7.19 11.79
N ILE A 184 -20.63 8.43 11.62
CA ILE A 184 -19.43 8.96 12.29
C ILE A 184 -19.78 10.24 13.01
N GLY A 185 -19.37 10.35 14.27
CA GLY A 185 -19.58 11.53 15.09
C GLY A 185 -18.51 11.68 16.16
N SER A 186 -18.76 12.58 17.12
CA SER A 186 -17.83 12.82 18.23
C SER A 186 -17.59 11.59 19.10
N GLY A 187 -18.58 10.67 19.16
CA GLY A 187 -18.52 9.41 19.89
C GLY A 187 -17.80 8.26 19.17
N GLY A 188 -17.38 8.44 17.91
CA GLY A 188 -16.76 7.36 17.13
C GLY A 188 -17.58 6.92 15.91
N LEU A 189 -17.08 5.86 15.27
CA LEU A 189 -17.78 5.16 14.21
C LEU A 189 -18.81 4.22 14.83
N GLU A 190 -20.08 4.41 14.50
CA GLU A 190 -21.18 3.59 14.99
C GLU A 190 -21.89 2.90 13.82
N PHE A 191 -22.49 1.74 14.09
CA PHE A 191 -23.24 0.98 13.11
C PHE A 191 -24.67 0.77 13.63
N THR A 192 -25.65 0.87 12.74
CA THR A 192 -27.05 0.49 13.02
C THR A 192 -27.54 -0.50 11.98
N ASP A 193 -28.46 -1.38 12.35
CA ASP A 193 -29.21 -2.19 11.37
C ASP A 193 -30.37 -1.40 10.74
N ASP A 194 -31.16 -2.08 9.89
CA ASP A 194 -32.32 -1.50 9.21
C ASP A 194 -33.46 -1.09 10.16
N ASP A 195 -33.53 -1.69 11.35
CA ASP A 195 -34.50 -1.35 12.39
C ASP A 195 -34.03 -0.14 13.22
N GLY A 196 -32.80 0.33 12.99
CA GLY A 196 -32.19 1.45 13.70
C GLY A 196 -31.53 1.06 15.03
N GLU A 197 -31.42 -0.24 15.30
CA GLU A 197 -30.77 -0.73 16.52
C GLU A 197 -29.24 -0.63 16.39
N LYS A 198 -28.60 -0.18 17.47
CA LYS A 198 -27.13 -0.03 17.49
C LYS A 198 -26.44 -1.38 17.54
N LEU A 199 -25.43 -1.54 16.69
CA LEU A 199 -24.59 -2.73 16.62
C LEU A 199 -23.22 -2.46 17.24
N ASP A 200 -22.76 -3.39 18.08
CA ASP A 200 -21.35 -3.43 18.48
C ASP A 200 -20.48 -3.73 17.24
N PHE A 201 -19.31 -3.10 17.14
CA PHE A 201 -18.42 -3.30 16.00
C PHE A 201 -18.04 -4.78 15.80
N LEU A 202 -17.89 -5.55 16.89
CA LEU A 202 -17.55 -6.97 16.82
C LEU A 202 -18.77 -7.87 16.53
N ALA A 203 -19.98 -7.31 16.48
CA ALA A 203 -21.19 -8.01 16.05
C ALA A 203 -21.37 -7.99 14.52
N LEU A 204 -20.58 -7.18 13.80
CA LEU A 204 -20.53 -7.20 12.34
C LEU A 204 -20.01 -8.56 11.83
N SER A 205 -20.32 -8.89 10.59
CA SER A 205 -19.78 -10.10 9.97
C SER A 205 -18.26 -9.99 9.82
N ALA A 206 -17.57 -11.12 9.81
CA ALA A 206 -16.11 -11.15 9.68
C ALA A 206 -15.61 -10.39 8.44
N GLY A 207 -16.35 -10.45 7.32
CA GLY A 207 -16.02 -9.70 6.11
C GLY A 207 -16.14 -8.18 6.29
N GLU A 208 -17.18 -7.72 6.99
CA GLU A 208 -17.40 -6.29 7.27
C GLU A 208 -16.36 -5.73 8.25
N ILE A 209 -16.01 -6.49 9.29
CA ILE A 209 -14.93 -6.14 10.23
C ILE A 209 -13.61 -6.02 9.46
N ARG A 210 -13.32 -6.97 8.56
CA ARG A 210 -12.09 -6.98 7.75
C ARG A 210 -12.04 -5.82 6.76
N LEU A 211 -13.16 -5.50 6.11
CA LEU A 211 -13.26 -4.34 5.22
C LEU A 211 -13.05 -3.03 5.99
N THR A 212 -13.68 -2.91 7.17
CA THR A 212 -13.52 -1.75 8.06
C THR A 212 -12.08 -1.60 8.53
N GLU A 213 -11.44 -2.69 8.96
CA GLU A 213 -10.02 -2.71 9.30
C GLU A 213 -9.17 -2.23 8.12
N PHE A 214 -9.41 -2.76 6.93
CA PHE A 214 -8.63 -2.44 5.74
C PHE A 214 -8.71 -0.95 5.39
N TYR A 215 -9.91 -0.38 5.26
CA TYR A 215 -10.05 1.04 4.96
C TYR A 215 -9.54 1.95 6.09
N ALA A 216 -9.76 1.58 7.35
CA ALA A 216 -9.23 2.35 8.48
C ALA A 216 -7.69 2.32 8.55
N ASP A 217 -7.07 1.17 8.25
CA ASP A 217 -5.60 1.04 8.19
C ASP A 217 -5.02 1.94 7.08
N LEU A 218 -5.68 1.99 5.92
CA LEU A 218 -5.28 2.88 4.82
C LEU A 218 -5.44 4.36 5.19
N LEU A 219 -6.61 4.77 5.69
CA LEU A 219 -6.94 6.17 5.92
C LEU A 219 -6.21 6.77 7.13
N PHE A 220 -6.03 6.01 8.21
CA PHE A 220 -5.44 6.54 9.46
C PHE A 220 -4.02 6.07 9.70
N GLY A 221 -3.58 5.00 9.03
CA GLY A 221 -2.23 4.43 9.16
C GLY A 221 -1.23 4.93 8.10
N THR A 222 -1.65 5.86 7.22
CA THR A 222 -0.85 6.31 6.07
C THR A 222 -0.60 7.81 6.12
N PRO A 223 0.68 8.26 6.07
CA PRO A 223 1.00 9.67 5.95
C PRO A 223 0.52 10.29 4.63
N ASP A 224 0.27 11.59 4.64
CA ASP A 224 -0.08 12.31 3.41
C ASP A 224 0.98 12.17 2.33
N GLY A 225 0.50 11.89 1.13
CA GLY A 225 1.33 11.77 -0.04
C GLY A 225 2.20 10.52 -0.07
N ALA A 226 1.99 9.54 0.82
CA ALA A 226 2.78 8.31 0.79
C ALA A 226 2.61 7.51 -0.52
N LEU A 227 3.55 6.61 -0.77
CA LEU A 227 3.36 5.49 -1.68
C LEU A 227 2.76 4.31 -0.90
N LEU A 228 1.50 4.00 -1.20
CA LEU A 228 0.77 2.84 -0.68
C LEU A 228 1.13 1.59 -1.47
N LEU A 229 1.49 0.52 -0.77
CA LEU A 229 1.74 -0.80 -1.36
C LEU A 229 0.70 -1.76 -0.80
N ILE A 230 -0.36 -2.05 -1.56
CA ILE A 230 -1.49 -2.84 -1.10
C ILE A 230 -1.32 -4.27 -1.59
N ASP A 231 -1.06 -5.21 -0.69
CA ASP A 231 -0.74 -6.61 -1.03
C ASP A 231 -1.91 -7.54 -0.71
N GLU A 232 -2.34 -8.29 -1.73
CA GLU A 232 -3.44 -9.27 -1.69
C GLU A 232 -4.70 -8.77 -0.95
N PRO A 233 -5.26 -7.61 -1.34
CA PRO A 233 -6.47 -7.07 -0.68
C PRO A 233 -7.70 -7.97 -0.85
N GLU A 234 -7.70 -8.90 -1.80
CA GLU A 234 -8.75 -9.89 -2.02
C GLU A 234 -8.92 -10.89 -0.86
N VAL A 235 -7.90 -11.05 0.00
CA VAL A 235 -7.94 -12.02 1.09
C VAL A 235 -8.97 -11.58 2.14
N SER A 236 -10.07 -12.35 2.22
CA SER A 236 -11.23 -12.12 3.08
C SER A 236 -12.17 -10.98 2.65
N MET A 237 -12.11 -10.56 1.39
CA MET A 237 -13.01 -9.53 0.81
C MET A 237 -14.08 -10.15 -0.09
N HIS A 238 -15.34 -9.72 0.06
CA HIS A 238 -16.44 -10.15 -0.81
C HIS A 238 -16.19 -9.74 -2.28
N ILE A 239 -16.58 -10.59 -3.22
CA ILE A 239 -16.28 -10.40 -4.65
C ILE A 239 -16.83 -9.09 -5.21
N ALA A 240 -18.02 -8.65 -4.78
CA ALA A 240 -18.62 -7.40 -5.23
C ALA A 240 -17.74 -6.18 -4.87
N TRP A 241 -17.12 -6.19 -3.69
CA TRP A 241 -16.27 -5.09 -3.22
C TRP A 241 -14.91 -5.10 -3.94
N GLN A 242 -14.42 -6.27 -4.36
CA GLN A 242 -13.21 -6.36 -5.17
C GLN A 242 -13.36 -5.59 -6.50
N PHE A 243 -14.54 -5.65 -7.13
CA PHE A 243 -14.78 -4.93 -8.40
C PHE A 243 -14.74 -3.40 -8.27
N THR A 244 -14.99 -2.83 -7.10
CA THR A 244 -14.96 -1.37 -6.88
C THR A 244 -13.70 -0.90 -6.15
N LEU A 245 -12.83 -1.83 -5.72
CA LEU A 245 -11.71 -1.51 -4.85
C LEU A 245 -10.75 -0.46 -5.45
N VAL A 246 -10.51 -0.51 -6.76
CA VAL A 246 -9.64 0.46 -7.42
C VAL A 246 -10.19 1.88 -7.29
N ASP A 247 -11.50 2.07 -7.42
CA ASP A 247 -12.14 3.36 -7.25
C ASP A 247 -12.07 3.83 -5.79
N ASP A 248 -12.36 2.93 -4.85
CA ASP A 248 -12.23 3.23 -3.41
C ASP A 248 -10.79 3.68 -3.07
N VAL A 249 -9.77 2.98 -3.58
CA VAL A 249 -8.36 3.32 -3.37
C VAL A 249 -7.99 4.65 -4.03
N LYS A 250 -8.56 4.99 -5.19
CA LYS A 250 -8.37 6.31 -5.81
C LYS A 250 -8.91 7.42 -4.90
N GLU A 251 -10.08 7.24 -4.29
CA GLU A 251 -10.65 8.22 -3.35
C GLU A 251 -9.81 8.36 -2.09
N ILE A 252 -9.38 7.24 -1.52
CA ILE A 252 -8.45 7.21 -0.37
C ILE A 252 -7.16 7.96 -0.71
N CYS A 253 -6.56 7.73 -1.88
CA CYS A 253 -5.35 8.42 -2.32
C CYS A 253 -5.53 9.94 -2.41
N ARG A 254 -6.70 10.41 -2.84
CA ARG A 254 -7.03 11.86 -2.87
C ARG A 254 -7.14 12.43 -1.45
N ALA A 255 -7.80 11.72 -0.53
CA ALA A 255 -7.94 12.13 0.87
C ALA A 255 -6.60 12.12 1.64
N LEU A 256 -5.64 11.31 1.18
CA LEU A 256 -4.26 11.24 1.68
C LEU A 256 -3.32 12.20 0.95
N GLY A 257 -3.77 13.43 0.67
CA GLY A 257 -2.90 14.49 0.13
C GLY A 257 -2.28 14.18 -1.24
N GLY A 258 -2.96 13.38 -2.07
CA GLY A 258 -2.44 12.94 -3.37
C GLY A 258 -1.39 11.84 -3.26
N ALA A 259 -1.61 10.90 -2.32
CA ALA A 259 -0.88 9.64 -2.27
C ALA A 259 -1.01 8.86 -3.59
N SER A 260 -0.14 7.89 -3.78
CA SER A 260 -0.23 6.95 -4.91
C SER A 260 -0.21 5.52 -4.39
N ALA A 261 -0.89 4.60 -5.05
CA ALA A 261 -0.96 3.20 -4.67
C ALA A 261 -0.44 2.27 -5.78
N ILE A 262 0.20 1.19 -5.36
CA ILE A 262 0.43 -0.01 -6.16
C ILE A 262 -0.33 -1.14 -5.48
N ILE A 263 -1.27 -1.77 -6.17
CA ILE A 263 -2.04 -2.90 -5.68
C ILE A 263 -1.46 -4.18 -6.29
N ALA A 264 -0.92 -5.07 -5.48
CA ALA A 264 -0.47 -6.39 -5.88
C ALA A 264 -1.58 -7.41 -5.62
N THR A 265 -2.00 -8.13 -6.65
CA THR A 265 -3.12 -9.08 -6.56
C THR A 265 -2.93 -10.28 -7.48
N HIS A 266 -3.52 -11.41 -7.12
CA HIS A 266 -3.70 -12.56 -8.01
C HIS A 266 -5.12 -12.61 -8.61
N SER A 267 -6.01 -11.69 -8.20
CA SER A 267 -7.41 -11.59 -8.61
C SER A 267 -7.58 -10.51 -9.71
N PRO A 268 -7.80 -10.88 -10.98
CA PRO A 268 -8.06 -9.91 -12.04
C PRO A 268 -9.34 -9.09 -11.81
N GLN A 269 -10.26 -9.57 -10.96
CA GLN A 269 -11.52 -8.90 -10.65
C GLN A 269 -11.29 -7.54 -9.96
N ILE A 270 -10.18 -7.40 -9.23
CA ILE A 270 -9.75 -6.14 -8.60
C ILE A 270 -9.64 -5.01 -9.63
N LEU A 271 -9.36 -5.31 -10.90
CA LEU A 271 -9.26 -4.29 -11.94
C LEU A 271 -10.58 -3.53 -12.14
N GLY A 272 -11.74 -4.12 -11.88
CA GLY A 272 -13.02 -3.37 -11.92
C GLY A 272 -13.37 -2.71 -13.27
N GLY A 273 -12.69 -3.08 -14.36
CA GLY A 273 -12.79 -2.39 -15.66
C GLY A 273 -11.61 -1.46 -15.99
N HIS A 274 -10.74 -1.15 -15.03
CA HIS A 274 -9.53 -0.32 -15.18
C HIS A 274 -8.32 -1.10 -15.74
N ARG A 275 -8.49 -1.75 -16.90
CA ARG A 275 -7.40 -2.51 -17.54
C ARG A 275 -6.19 -1.65 -17.91
N ASP A 276 -6.41 -0.36 -18.16
CA ASP A 276 -5.37 0.62 -18.44
C ASP A 276 -4.40 0.82 -17.26
N LEU A 277 -4.84 0.49 -16.04
CA LEU A 277 -4.02 0.57 -14.83
C LEU A 277 -3.19 -0.69 -14.57
N GLN A 278 -3.40 -1.74 -15.35
CA GLN A 278 -2.78 -3.05 -15.15
C GLN A 278 -1.30 -3.03 -15.55
N VAL A 279 -0.49 -3.74 -14.78
CA VAL A 279 0.83 -4.25 -15.16
C VAL A 279 0.81 -5.74 -14.87
N ASP A 280 0.79 -6.56 -15.92
CA ASP A 280 0.81 -8.02 -15.77
C ASP A 280 2.26 -8.53 -15.72
N LEU A 281 2.65 -9.09 -14.58
CA LEU A 281 3.96 -9.74 -14.43
C LEU A 281 4.03 -11.06 -15.20
N GLY A 282 2.89 -11.71 -15.45
CA GLY A 282 2.80 -12.93 -16.24
C GLY A 282 3.22 -12.71 -17.69
N GLU A 283 2.77 -11.60 -18.29
CA GLU A 283 3.12 -11.24 -19.67
C GLU A 283 4.61 -10.92 -19.85
N GLN A 284 5.29 -10.47 -18.79
CA GLN A 284 6.71 -10.15 -18.82
C GLN A 284 7.61 -11.37 -18.58
N TYR A 285 7.03 -12.53 -18.28
CA TYR A 285 7.78 -13.77 -18.12
C TYR A 285 7.91 -14.50 -19.46
N GLY A 286 9.16 -14.68 -19.93
CA GLY A 286 9.48 -15.46 -21.12
C GLY A 286 9.79 -14.63 -22.38
N GLU A 287 9.88 -13.31 -22.27
CA GLU A 287 10.56 -12.45 -23.26
C GLU A 287 12.08 -12.46 -23.12
#